data_AF-A0A397BVF6-F1
#
_entry.id   AF-A0A397BVF6-F1
#
_cell.length_a   1.000
_cell.length_b   1.000
_cell.length_c   1.000
_cell.angle_alpha   90.00
_cell.angle_beta   90.00
_cell.angle_gamma   90.00
#
_symmetry.space_group_name_H-M   'P 1'
#
loop_
_entity.id
_entity.type
_entity.pdbx_description
1 polymer ?
#
loop_
_entity_poly.entity_id
_entity_poly.type
_entity_poly.pdbx_seq_one_letter_code
_entity_poly.pdbx_strand_id
1 'polypeptide(L)'
;ESATKDKEIKDQMQALVDAKVKQSRYVQKFNLINHHSAEVEPVESALRPPNTRAPYNIVNHRQLDVPPVHVAPPDSLGKKMVDSQHLGRPFSVISNKYHTNHESRSAADAVRLQDMARTKFNKTHDFNPLLVRYYDETKETAFVAARTVQNQMHGVDRDEKLPHGEQFSAGKLYNIVNHKILRPDKYEAVTNVGNRRLNCMKSTVQDLQIGGVGVSGVGGGPNQTTVEGAVLPALVPSHQFGGMAPIQPEILFISHDQPVDPGGTKVAASPMTKPH
;
A
#
# COMPACT_ATOMS: atom_id res chain seq x y z
N GLU A 1 -20.38 57.20 52.53
CA GLU A 1 -21.18 56.07 53.03
C GLU A 1 -22.38 55.69 52.16
N SER A 2 -23.06 56.63 51.48
CA SER A 2 -24.19 56.30 50.58
C SER A 2 -23.76 55.50 49.33
N ALA A 3 -22.73 55.94 48.62
CA ALA A 3 -22.25 55.29 47.40
C ALA A 3 -21.74 53.85 47.60
N THR A 4 -21.25 53.52 48.80
CA THR A 4 -20.83 52.16 49.16
C THR A 4 -22.02 51.24 49.42
N LYS A 5 -23.08 51.76 50.05
CA LYS A 5 -24.34 51.04 50.26
C LYS A 5 -25.07 50.77 48.95
N ASP A 6 -25.05 51.72 48.01
CA ASP A 6 -25.67 51.54 46.70
C ASP A 6 -24.97 50.45 45.85
N LYS A 7 -23.65 50.34 45.99
CA LYS A 7 -22.89 49.27 45.33
C LYS A 7 -23.19 47.91 45.94
N GLU A 8 -23.25 47.83 47.27
CA GLU A 8 -23.59 46.59 47.98
C GLU A 8 -25.02 46.11 47.65
N ILE A 9 -25.99 47.02 47.55
CA ILE A 9 -27.37 46.70 47.13
C ILE A 9 -27.39 46.16 45.69
N LYS A 10 -26.62 46.76 44.77
CA LYS A 10 -26.51 46.27 43.38
C LYS A 10 -25.88 44.88 43.33
N ASP A 11 -24.80 44.66 44.08
CA ASP A 11 -24.11 43.39 44.13
C ASP A 11 -25.01 42.30 44.73
N GLN A 12 -25.82 42.63 45.75
CA GLN A 12 -26.82 41.72 46.32
C GLN A 12 -27.96 41.40 45.33
N MET A 13 -28.48 42.41 44.62
CA MET A 13 -29.49 42.18 43.57
C MET A 13 -28.91 41.30 42.44
N GLN A 14 -27.67 41.54 42.05
CA GLN A 14 -26.99 40.76 41.02
C GLN A 14 -26.80 39.30 41.47
N ALA A 15 -26.37 39.09 42.72
CA ALA A 15 -26.22 37.76 43.30
C ALA A 15 -27.57 37.00 43.37
N LEU A 16 -28.67 37.69 43.68
CA LEU A 16 -30.01 37.11 43.66
C LEU A 16 -30.45 36.73 42.24
N VAL A 17 -30.19 37.59 41.25
CA VAL A 17 -30.47 37.29 39.84
C VAL A 17 -29.65 36.09 39.37
N ASP A 18 -28.35 36.05 39.70
CA ASP A 18 -27.46 34.93 39.34
C ASP A 18 -27.87 33.62 40.03
N ALA A 19 -28.31 33.69 41.28
CA ALA A 19 -28.85 32.53 42.00
C ALA A 19 -30.14 32.02 41.34
N LYS A 20 -31.03 32.93 40.95
CA LYS A 20 -32.27 32.58 40.23
C LYS A 20 -31.98 31.97 38.86
N VAL A 21 -31.00 32.51 38.12
CA VAL A 21 -30.53 31.94 36.84
C VAL A 21 -29.96 30.54 37.06
N LYS A 22 -29.14 30.33 38.08
CA LYS A 22 -28.61 28.99 38.41
C LYS A 22 -29.72 28.00 38.74
N GLN A 23 -30.72 28.40 39.52
CA GLN A 23 -31.87 27.55 39.84
C GLN A 23 -32.70 27.21 38.58
N SER A 24 -32.94 28.20 37.70
CA SER A 24 -33.69 27.98 36.46
C SER A 24 -33.06 26.96 35.51
N ARG A 25 -31.73 26.73 35.59
CA ARG A 25 -31.04 25.70 34.79
C ARG A 25 -31.46 24.28 35.15
N TYR A 26 -31.91 24.06 36.38
CA TYR A 26 -32.31 22.74 36.89
C TYR A 26 -33.83 22.54 36.88
N VAL A 27 -34.60 23.54 36.47
CA VAL A 27 -36.05 23.41 36.30
C VAL A 27 -36.30 22.67 34.98
N GLN A 28 -37.14 21.66 35.05
CA GLN A 28 -37.52 20.86 33.89
C GLN A 28 -38.33 21.72 32.91
N LYS A 29 -37.71 22.11 31.79
CA LYS A 29 -38.28 23.06 30.81
C LYS A 29 -39.44 22.48 29.97
N PHE A 30 -39.57 21.17 29.93
CA PHE A 30 -40.53 20.45 29.10
C PHE A 30 -41.43 19.57 29.96
N ASN A 31 -42.73 19.53 29.66
CA ASN A 31 -43.61 18.53 30.24
C ASN A 31 -43.26 17.16 29.61
N LEU A 32 -42.81 16.19 30.42
CA LEU A 32 -42.36 14.86 29.97
C LEU A 32 -43.46 14.03 29.30
N ILE A 33 -44.73 14.31 29.60
CA ILE A 33 -45.88 13.54 29.09
C ILE A 33 -46.42 14.16 27.81
N ASN A 34 -46.48 15.49 27.75
CA ASN A 34 -47.17 16.23 26.68
C ASN A 34 -46.18 16.87 25.69
N HIS A 35 -44.87 16.84 25.99
CA HIS A 35 -43.78 17.48 25.26
C HIS A 35 -43.93 18.98 24.96
N HIS A 36 -44.89 19.66 25.59
CA HIS A 36 -45.04 21.11 25.49
C HIS A 36 -44.04 21.83 26.42
N SER A 37 -43.38 22.85 25.86
CA SER A 37 -42.50 23.77 26.58
C SER A 37 -43.31 24.66 27.51
N ALA A 38 -42.95 24.74 28.79
CA ALA A 38 -43.64 25.62 29.74
C ALA A 38 -43.32 27.11 29.51
N GLU A 39 -42.17 27.39 28.89
CA GLU A 39 -41.71 28.74 28.57
C GLU A 39 -41.53 28.89 27.05
N VAL A 40 -42.10 29.96 26.50
CA VAL A 40 -41.86 30.36 25.11
C VAL A 40 -40.52 31.09 25.08
N GLU A 41 -39.48 30.44 24.56
CA GLU A 41 -38.18 31.07 24.34
C GLU A 41 -38.38 32.32 23.45
N PRO A 42 -37.86 33.50 23.83
CA PRO A 42 -38.00 34.69 23.01
C PRO A 42 -37.31 34.46 21.66
N VAL A 43 -38.06 34.61 20.57
CA VAL A 43 -37.51 34.55 19.22
C VAL A 43 -36.55 35.72 19.05
N GLU A 44 -35.24 35.46 19.13
CA GLU A 44 -34.23 36.45 18.79
C GLU A 44 -34.41 36.84 17.31
N SER A 45 -34.99 38.03 17.08
CA SER A 45 -35.09 38.60 15.74
C SER A 45 -33.71 39.07 15.29
N ALA A 46 -32.95 38.14 14.70
CA ALA A 46 -31.64 38.43 14.15
C ALA A 46 -31.75 39.20 12.82
N LEU A 47 -32.12 40.49 12.87
CA LEU A 47 -31.76 41.46 11.83
C LEU A 47 -30.28 41.83 11.98
N ARG A 48 -29.39 40.84 11.91
CA ARG A 48 -27.95 41.11 11.77
C ARG A 48 -27.62 41.07 10.28
N PRO A 49 -27.06 42.14 9.70
CA PRO A 49 -26.58 42.10 8.32
C PRO A 49 -25.58 40.95 8.16
N PRO A 50 -25.58 40.26 7.01
CA PRO A 50 -24.63 39.19 6.75
C PRO A 50 -23.21 39.72 6.92
N ASN A 51 -22.39 38.98 7.67
CA ASN A 51 -21.02 39.33 8.01
C ASN A 51 -20.14 39.25 6.76
N THR A 52 -20.23 40.24 5.89
CA THR A 52 -19.28 40.45 4.82
C THR A 52 -18.03 41.01 5.48
N ARG A 53 -16.89 40.30 5.36
CA ARG A 53 -15.58 40.69 5.93
C ARG A 53 -15.01 42.00 5.34
N ALA A 54 -15.84 42.81 4.70
CA ALA A 54 -15.55 44.11 4.12
C ALA A 54 -16.03 45.23 5.06
N PRO A 55 -15.30 46.35 5.18
CA PRO A 55 -15.65 47.48 6.06
C PRO A 55 -16.80 48.36 5.51
N TYR A 56 -17.45 47.95 4.42
CA TYR A 56 -18.53 48.68 3.77
C TYR A 56 -19.64 47.72 3.34
N ASN A 57 -20.85 48.25 3.16
CA ASN A 57 -21.98 47.52 2.62
C ASN A 57 -21.72 47.18 1.15
N ILE A 58 -21.63 45.90 0.80
CA ILE A 58 -21.32 45.45 -0.57
C ILE A 58 -22.38 45.88 -1.59
N VAL A 59 -23.64 46.04 -1.17
CA VAL A 59 -24.75 46.39 -2.06
C VAL A 59 -24.83 47.90 -2.29
N ASN A 60 -24.62 48.69 -1.25
CA ASN A 60 -24.83 50.15 -1.30
C ASN A 60 -23.53 50.98 -1.21
N HIS A 61 -22.36 50.33 -1.12
CA HIS A 61 -21.01 50.91 -1.00
C HIS A 61 -20.79 51.94 0.12
N ARG A 62 -21.73 52.08 1.06
CA ARG A 62 -21.59 52.95 2.23
C ARG A 62 -20.75 52.29 3.32
N GLN A 63 -19.97 53.09 4.03
CA GLN A 63 -19.22 52.63 5.20
C GLN A 63 -20.17 52.14 6.29
N LEU A 64 -19.78 51.07 7.00
CA LEU A 64 -20.54 50.54 8.13
C LEU A 64 -20.18 51.34 9.39
N ASP A 65 -21.19 51.85 10.11
CA ASP A 65 -20.99 52.56 11.38
C ASP A 65 -20.39 51.66 12.47
N VAL A 66 -20.69 50.36 12.42
CA VAL A 66 -20.13 49.35 13.31
C VAL A 66 -19.13 48.51 12.52
N PRO A 67 -17.83 48.55 12.83
CA PRO A 67 -16.85 47.70 12.16
C PRO A 67 -17.16 46.22 12.41
N PRO A 68 -16.93 45.34 11.43
CA PRO A 68 -17.18 43.91 11.60
C PRO A 68 -16.38 43.38 12.79
N VAL A 69 -17.05 42.61 13.66
CA VAL A 69 -16.61 42.13 14.99
C VAL A 69 -15.28 41.35 14.99
N HIS A 70 -14.73 41.02 13.82
CA HIS A 70 -13.48 40.26 13.69
C HIS A 70 -12.48 40.96 12.76
N VAL A 71 -12.02 42.15 13.16
CA VAL A 71 -10.69 42.62 12.71
C VAL A 71 -9.68 42.05 13.70
N ALA A 72 -9.00 40.98 13.32
CA ALA A 72 -7.98 40.37 14.17
C ALA A 72 -6.81 41.37 14.40
N PRO A 73 -6.28 41.50 15.63
CA PRO A 73 -5.10 42.32 15.89
C PRO A 73 -3.90 41.88 15.03
N PRO A 74 -3.03 42.82 14.61
CA PRO A 74 -1.88 42.52 13.75
C PRO A 74 -0.87 41.55 14.38
N ASP A 75 -0.86 41.43 15.72
CA ASP A 75 0.02 40.53 16.48
C ASP A 75 -0.36 39.04 16.40
N SER A 76 -1.41 38.69 15.67
CA SER A 76 -1.87 37.30 15.51
C SER A 76 -1.32 36.58 14.26
N LEU A 77 -0.26 37.11 13.63
CA LEU A 77 0.48 36.47 12.53
C LEU A 77 1.14 35.12 12.88
N GLY A 78 1.05 34.66 14.13
CA GLY A 78 1.75 33.49 14.64
C GLY A 78 0.90 32.27 14.99
N LYS A 79 -0.43 32.35 15.05
CA LYS A 79 -1.24 31.13 15.25
C LYS A 79 -1.50 30.52 13.89
N LYS A 80 -0.57 29.66 13.45
CA LYS A 80 -0.84 28.70 12.37
C LYS A 80 -2.20 28.10 12.68
N MET A 81 -3.17 28.31 11.81
CA MET A 81 -4.45 27.61 11.91
C MET A 81 -4.09 26.15 12.11
N VAL A 82 -4.40 25.62 13.30
CA VAL A 82 -4.36 24.19 13.53
C VAL A 82 -5.25 23.63 12.44
N ASP A 83 -4.68 22.75 11.60
CA ASP A 83 -5.40 22.04 10.56
C ASP A 83 -6.58 21.35 11.24
N SER A 84 -7.73 22.02 11.25
CA SER A 84 -8.91 21.49 11.90
C SER A 84 -9.27 20.24 11.12
N GLN A 85 -9.46 19.13 11.82
CA GLN A 85 -9.81 17.84 11.19
C GLN A 85 -11.07 17.94 10.32
N HIS A 86 -11.89 18.99 10.47
CA HIS A 86 -13.04 19.29 9.62
C HIS A 86 -12.73 20.08 8.33
N LEU A 87 -11.57 20.73 8.21
CA LEU A 87 -11.00 21.20 6.93
C LEU A 87 -10.12 20.09 6.34
N GLY A 88 -10.63 18.86 6.24
CA GLY A 88 -9.88 17.72 5.70
C GLY A 88 -9.44 17.88 4.23
N ARG A 89 -9.83 18.96 3.55
CA ARG A 89 -9.48 19.26 2.15
C ARG A 89 -8.58 20.50 2.09
N PRO A 90 -7.39 20.41 1.48
CA PRO A 90 -6.50 21.57 1.33
C PRO A 90 -7.02 22.61 0.33
N PHE A 91 -8.07 22.30 -0.44
CA PHE A 91 -8.66 23.14 -1.48
C PHE A 91 -10.13 23.48 -1.17
N SER A 92 -10.50 24.75 -1.37
CA SER A 92 -11.85 25.26 -1.19
C SER A 92 -12.57 25.33 -2.53
N VAL A 93 -13.62 24.51 -2.70
CA VAL A 93 -14.43 24.46 -3.93
C VAL A 93 -15.25 25.74 -4.13
N ILE A 94 -15.60 26.44 -3.04
CA ILE A 94 -16.38 27.69 -3.11
C ILE A 94 -15.52 28.84 -3.65
N SER A 95 -14.26 28.92 -3.21
CA SER A 95 -13.35 30.01 -3.61
C SER A 95 -12.41 29.64 -4.74
N ASN A 96 -12.39 28.37 -5.17
CA ASN A 96 -11.42 27.81 -6.12
C ASN A 96 -9.96 28.09 -5.77
N LYS A 97 -9.64 28.13 -4.47
CA LYS A 97 -8.27 28.39 -3.98
C LYS A 97 -7.87 27.37 -2.92
N TYR A 98 -6.56 27.21 -2.76
CA TYR A 98 -6.01 26.47 -1.62
C TYR A 98 -6.09 27.32 -0.36
N HIS A 99 -6.32 26.66 0.78
CA HIS A 99 -6.43 27.33 2.07
C HIS A 99 -5.09 27.91 2.54
N THR A 100 -3.97 27.31 2.12
CA THR A 100 -2.61 27.77 2.42
C THR A 100 -1.79 27.82 1.13
N ASN A 101 -1.00 28.88 0.97
CA ASN A 101 -0.03 29.06 -0.12
C ASN A 101 -0.60 28.72 -1.53
N HIS A 102 -1.71 29.36 -1.91
CA HIS A 102 -2.42 29.04 -3.17
C HIS A 102 -1.56 29.13 -4.41
N GLU A 103 -0.80 30.21 -4.58
CA GLU A 103 0.02 30.43 -5.79
C GLU A 103 1.07 29.32 -5.97
N SER A 104 1.80 28.96 -4.91
CA SER A 104 2.85 27.94 -5.01
C SER A 104 2.28 26.54 -5.21
N ARG A 105 1.19 26.19 -4.53
CA ARG A 105 0.51 24.90 -4.74
C ARG A 105 -0.11 24.79 -6.13
N SER A 106 -0.73 25.86 -6.62
CA SER A 106 -1.30 25.90 -7.96
C SER A 106 -0.22 25.75 -9.03
N ALA A 107 0.93 26.41 -8.88
CA ALA A 107 2.05 26.25 -9.78
C ALA A 107 2.60 24.80 -9.75
N ALA A 108 2.76 24.21 -8.56
CA ALA A 108 3.22 22.83 -8.41
C ALA A 108 2.23 21.82 -9.04
N ASP A 109 0.93 22.01 -8.86
CA ASP A 109 -0.08 21.15 -9.48
C ASP A 109 -0.12 21.30 -11.01
N ALA A 110 0.10 22.51 -11.54
CA ALA A 110 0.21 22.73 -12.98
C ALA A 110 1.41 21.97 -13.58
N VAL A 111 2.57 22.03 -12.93
CA VAL A 111 3.77 21.26 -13.33
C VAL A 111 3.48 19.76 -13.26
N ARG A 112 2.90 19.29 -12.15
CA ARG A 112 2.53 17.87 -12.00
C ARG A 112 1.56 17.41 -13.08
N LEU A 113 0.57 18.23 -13.43
CA LEU A 113 -0.40 17.92 -14.48
C LEU A 113 0.28 17.84 -15.85
N GLN A 114 1.21 18.75 -16.12
CA GLN A 114 2.02 18.73 -17.34
C GLN A 114 2.88 17.46 -17.42
N ASP A 115 3.53 17.05 -16.33
CA ASP A 115 4.33 15.83 -16.27
C ASP A 115 3.47 14.57 -16.48
N MET A 116 2.27 14.53 -15.87
CA MET A 116 1.31 13.45 -16.09
C MET A 116 0.85 13.40 -17.55
N ALA A 117 0.56 14.55 -18.17
CA ALA A 117 0.17 14.64 -19.56
C ALA A 117 1.30 14.17 -20.48
N ARG A 118 2.54 14.61 -20.22
CA ARG A 118 3.74 14.17 -20.94
C ARG A 118 3.96 12.67 -20.84
N THR A 119 3.82 12.11 -19.63
CA THR A 119 3.94 10.67 -19.40
C THR A 119 2.87 9.90 -20.17
N LYS A 120 1.62 10.34 -20.12
CA LYS A 120 0.52 9.71 -20.88
C LYS A 120 0.73 9.78 -22.39
N PHE A 121 1.19 10.91 -22.90
CA PHE A 121 1.50 11.08 -24.32
C PHE A 121 2.63 10.14 -24.77
N ASN A 122 3.72 10.13 -24.02
CA ASN A 122 4.89 9.29 -24.32
C ASN A 122 4.56 7.79 -24.23
N LYS A 123 3.56 7.36 -23.46
CA LYS A 123 3.14 5.95 -23.43
C LYS A 123 2.60 5.44 -24.77
N THR A 124 2.03 6.30 -25.59
CA THR A 124 1.43 5.91 -26.88
C THR A 124 2.22 6.40 -28.08
N HIS A 125 3.17 7.33 -27.88
CA HIS A 125 3.92 8.00 -28.94
C HIS A 125 5.45 7.90 -28.75
N ASP A 126 5.94 6.84 -28.10
CA ASP A 126 7.39 6.60 -27.97
C ASP A 126 8.01 5.89 -29.19
N PHE A 127 7.18 5.27 -30.04
CA PHE A 127 7.63 4.53 -31.22
C PHE A 127 7.37 5.28 -32.53
N ASN A 128 8.38 5.29 -33.41
CA ASN A 128 8.25 5.82 -34.76
C ASN A 128 7.94 4.70 -35.76
N PRO A 129 6.71 4.63 -36.30
CA PRO A 129 6.31 3.55 -37.21
C PRO A 129 6.97 3.63 -38.60
N LEU A 130 7.41 4.81 -39.04
CA LEU A 130 8.04 4.97 -40.36
C LEU A 130 9.49 4.47 -40.36
N LEU A 131 10.20 4.76 -39.28
CA LEU A 131 11.59 4.36 -39.10
C LEU A 131 11.75 3.02 -38.37
N VAL A 132 10.63 2.47 -37.86
CA VAL A 132 10.55 1.23 -37.08
C VAL A 132 11.56 1.23 -35.92
N ARG A 133 11.64 2.35 -35.19
CA ARG A 133 12.56 2.56 -34.06
C ARG A 133 11.92 3.41 -32.98
N TYR A 134 12.34 3.24 -31.73
CA TYR A 134 11.98 4.16 -30.66
C TYR A 134 12.66 5.52 -30.85
N TYR A 135 12.00 6.60 -30.40
CA TYR A 135 12.60 7.94 -30.41
C TYR A 135 13.73 8.09 -29.39
N ASP A 136 13.66 7.32 -28.29
CA ASP A 136 14.67 7.30 -27.24
C ASP A 136 15.75 6.25 -27.55
N GLU A 137 16.98 6.70 -27.74
CA GLU A 137 18.14 5.86 -28.08
C GLU A 137 18.46 4.82 -26.99
N THR A 138 18.21 5.15 -25.73
CA THR A 138 18.49 4.23 -24.60
C THR A 138 17.49 3.06 -24.59
N LYS A 139 16.22 3.33 -24.90
CA LYS A 139 15.20 2.29 -25.07
C LYS A 139 15.45 1.45 -26.31
N GLU A 140 15.83 2.08 -27.42
CA GLU A 140 16.12 1.37 -28.68
C GLU A 140 17.28 0.39 -28.51
N THR A 141 18.39 0.83 -27.91
CA THR A 141 19.55 -0.04 -27.66
C THR A 141 19.21 -1.21 -26.74
N ALA A 142 18.42 -0.98 -25.69
CA ALA A 142 17.91 -2.05 -24.82
C ALA A 142 16.99 -3.04 -25.57
N PHE A 143 16.09 -2.52 -26.42
CA PHE A 143 15.20 -3.34 -27.24
C PHE A 143 15.97 -4.21 -28.24
N VAL A 144 16.95 -3.64 -28.95
CA VAL A 144 17.79 -4.37 -29.91
C VAL A 144 18.60 -5.47 -29.21
N ALA A 145 19.17 -5.18 -28.03
CA ALA A 145 19.89 -6.17 -27.23
C ALA A 145 18.97 -7.32 -26.81
N ALA A 146 17.80 -7.01 -26.24
CA ALA A 146 16.82 -8.01 -25.82
C ALA A 146 16.33 -8.86 -27.00
N ARG A 147 16.02 -8.23 -28.14
CA ARG A 147 15.60 -8.91 -29.36
C ARG A 147 16.69 -9.83 -29.90
N THR A 148 17.95 -9.43 -29.83
CA THR A 148 19.09 -10.27 -30.26
C THR A 148 19.19 -11.52 -29.40
N VAL A 149 19.08 -11.38 -28.08
CA VAL A 149 19.04 -12.52 -27.15
C VAL A 149 17.84 -13.41 -27.44
N GLN A 150 16.65 -12.84 -27.64
CA GLN A 150 15.44 -13.59 -27.96
C GLN A 150 15.59 -14.38 -29.27
N ASN A 151 16.16 -13.78 -30.31
CA ASN A 151 16.40 -14.44 -31.59
C ASN A 151 17.39 -15.60 -31.47
N GLN A 152 18.40 -15.48 -30.61
CA GLN A 152 19.35 -16.57 -30.34
C GLN A 152 18.69 -17.73 -29.59
N MET A 153 17.79 -17.42 -28.65
CA MET A 153 17.08 -18.43 -27.84
C MET A 153 15.90 -19.07 -28.59
N HIS A 154 15.32 -18.36 -29.56
CA HIS A 154 14.14 -18.78 -30.28
C HIS A 154 14.36 -20.14 -30.97
N GLY A 155 13.58 -21.14 -30.57
CA GLY A 155 13.62 -22.49 -31.14
C GLY A 155 14.51 -23.46 -30.36
N VAL A 156 15.59 -22.98 -29.74
CA VAL A 156 16.43 -23.76 -28.81
C VAL A 156 15.63 -24.09 -27.55
N ASP A 157 14.85 -23.11 -27.06
CA ASP A 157 14.03 -23.23 -25.85
C ASP A 157 12.66 -23.91 -26.06
N ARG A 158 12.36 -24.38 -27.28
CA ARG A 158 11.04 -24.96 -27.63
C ARG A 158 10.65 -26.09 -26.68
N ASP A 159 11.56 -27.03 -26.47
CA ASP A 159 11.30 -28.21 -25.66
C ASP A 159 11.27 -27.88 -24.15
N GLU A 160 11.85 -26.76 -23.71
CA GLU A 160 11.75 -26.26 -22.33
C GLU A 160 10.38 -25.59 -22.06
N LYS A 161 9.70 -25.09 -23.09
CA LYS A 161 8.35 -24.51 -22.99
C LYS A 161 7.23 -25.54 -23.02
N LEU A 162 7.53 -26.81 -23.30
CA LEU A 162 6.52 -27.88 -23.31
C LEU A 162 5.95 -28.13 -21.91
N PRO A 163 4.75 -28.74 -21.77
CA PRO A 163 4.25 -29.17 -20.47
C PRO A 163 5.19 -30.16 -19.77
N HIS A 164 5.18 -30.17 -18.44
CA HIS A 164 6.11 -30.98 -17.63
C HIS A 164 6.16 -32.47 -18.05
N GLY A 165 5.01 -33.10 -18.31
CA GLY A 165 4.98 -34.51 -18.76
C GLY A 165 5.77 -34.77 -20.04
N GLU A 166 5.73 -33.83 -21.00
CA GLU A 166 6.46 -33.94 -22.26
C GLU A 166 7.95 -33.62 -22.10
N GLN A 167 8.28 -32.66 -21.25
CA GLN A 167 9.68 -32.30 -20.97
C GLN A 167 10.48 -33.47 -20.37
N PHE A 168 9.84 -34.25 -19.50
CA PHE A 168 10.44 -35.39 -18.81
C PHE A 168 10.13 -36.74 -19.49
N SER A 169 9.60 -36.71 -20.71
CA SER A 169 9.33 -37.92 -21.48
C SER A 169 10.62 -38.61 -21.93
N ALA A 170 10.62 -39.95 -21.94
CA ALA A 170 11.79 -40.74 -22.30
C ALA A 170 12.36 -40.39 -23.69
N GLY A 171 11.48 -40.13 -24.67
CA GLY A 171 11.87 -39.75 -26.04
C GLY A 171 12.56 -38.39 -26.15
N LYS A 172 12.48 -37.54 -25.13
CA LYS A 172 13.15 -36.23 -25.08
C LYS A 172 14.42 -36.23 -24.22
N LEU A 173 14.49 -37.13 -23.24
CA LEU A 173 15.63 -37.21 -22.32
C LEU A 173 16.85 -37.91 -22.93
N TYR A 174 16.64 -38.92 -23.77
CA TYR A 174 17.72 -39.68 -24.39
C TYR A 174 17.36 -40.17 -25.79
N ASN A 175 18.38 -40.46 -26.59
CA ASN A 175 18.23 -41.05 -27.91
C ASN A 175 17.96 -42.56 -27.78
N ILE A 176 16.84 -43.04 -28.31
CA ILE A 176 16.40 -44.44 -28.19
C ILE A 176 17.34 -45.40 -28.92
N VAL A 177 17.98 -44.97 -30.02
CA VAL A 177 18.83 -45.82 -30.85
C VAL A 177 20.24 -45.93 -30.29
N ASN A 178 20.82 -44.79 -29.91
CA ASN A 178 22.23 -44.72 -29.48
C ASN A 178 22.39 -44.69 -27.95
N HIS A 179 21.29 -44.71 -27.20
CA HIS A 179 21.22 -44.59 -25.74
C HIS A 179 21.94 -43.38 -25.12
N LYS A 180 22.27 -42.37 -25.93
CA LYS A 180 22.92 -41.14 -25.47
C LYS A 180 21.91 -40.25 -24.75
N ILE A 181 22.25 -39.81 -23.54
CA ILE A 181 21.46 -38.85 -22.77
C ILE A 181 21.59 -37.47 -23.44
N LEU A 182 20.44 -36.90 -23.84
CA LEU A 182 20.37 -35.59 -24.47
C LEU A 182 20.28 -34.46 -23.43
N ARG A 183 19.62 -34.73 -22.30
CA ARG A 183 19.39 -33.76 -21.22
C ARG A 183 19.76 -34.36 -19.87
N PRO A 184 21.01 -34.19 -19.41
CA PRO A 184 21.48 -34.83 -18.18
C PRO A 184 20.71 -34.36 -16.94
N ASP A 185 20.50 -33.05 -16.78
CA ASP A 185 19.86 -32.48 -15.59
C ASP A 185 18.43 -33.01 -15.38
N LYS A 186 17.64 -33.08 -16.46
CA LYS A 186 16.26 -33.58 -16.41
C LYS A 186 16.22 -35.10 -16.27
N TYR A 187 17.17 -35.81 -16.88
CA TYR A 187 17.29 -37.25 -16.73
C TYR A 187 17.58 -37.61 -15.27
N GLU A 188 18.50 -36.90 -14.63
CA GLU A 188 18.81 -37.08 -13.21
C GLU A 188 17.56 -36.90 -12.34
N ALA A 189 16.78 -35.84 -12.57
CA ALA A 189 15.54 -35.61 -11.84
C ALA A 189 14.54 -36.78 -11.92
N VAL A 190 14.32 -37.35 -13.12
CA VAL A 190 13.43 -38.52 -13.28
C VAL A 190 14.00 -39.75 -12.58
N THR A 191 15.30 -39.99 -12.71
CA THR A 191 15.96 -41.12 -12.03
C THR A 191 15.89 -41.00 -10.51
N ASN A 192 16.06 -39.79 -9.97
CA ASN A 192 15.96 -39.51 -8.53
C ASN A 192 14.54 -39.75 -8.01
N VAL A 193 13.50 -39.36 -8.76
CA VAL A 193 12.10 -39.65 -8.41
C VAL A 193 11.83 -41.16 -8.40
N GLY A 194 12.31 -41.89 -9.42
CA GLY A 194 12.20 -43.35 -9.48
C GLY A 194 12.93 -44.03 -8.31
N ASN A 195 14.16 -43.61 -8.05
CA ASN A 195 15.00 -44.15 -6.98
C ASN A 195 14.42 -43.84 -5.59
N ARG A 196 13.83 -42.66 -5.38
CA ARG A 196 13.15 -42.32 -4.13
C ARG A 196 12.04 -43.33 -3.83
N ARG A 197 11.19 -43.65 -4.81
CA ARG A 197 10.12 -44.64 -4.64
C ARG A 197 10.68 -46.01 -4.27
N LEU A 198 11.74 -46.45 -4.95
CA LEU A 198 12.40 -47.73 -4.66
C LEU A 198 13.01 -47.75 -3.26
N ASN A 199 13.65 -46.67 -2.84
CA ASN A 199 14.28 -46.58 -1.52
C ASN A 199 13.24 -46.58 -0.39
N CYS A 200 12.11 -45.90 -0.56
CA CYS A 200 10.99 -45.99 0.39
C CYS A 200 10.41 -47.40 0.48
N MET A 201 10.33 -48.15 -0.63
CA MET A 201 9.87 -49.53 -0.59
C MET A 201 10.87 -50.47 0.07
N LYS A 202 12.17 -50.27 -0.19
CA LYS A 202 13.25 -51.05 0.44
C LYS A 202 13.29 -50.86 1.95
N SER A 203 13.10 -49.63 2.45
CA SER A 203 13.04 -49.39 3.90
C SER A 203 11.84 -50.09 4.54
N THR A 204 10.66 -50.06 3.92
CA THR A 204 9.48 -50.77 4.44
C THR A 204 9.69 -52.28 4.51
N VAL A 205 10.38 -52.87 3.52
CA VAL A 205 10.69 -54.31 3.54
C VAL A 205 11.70 -54.66 4.64
N GLN A 206 12.72 -53.82 4.85
CA GLN A 206 13.68 -54.01 5.94
C GLN A 206 13.00 -53.92 7.32
N ASP A 207 12.10 -52.95 7.51
CA ASP A 207 11.34 -52.80 8.77
C ASP A 207 10.40 -54.00 9.03
N LEU A 208 9.78 -54.55 7.98
CA LEU A 208 8.94 -55.75 8.09
C LEU A 208 9.74 -57.03 8.37
N GLN A 209 11.00 -57.12 7.91
CA GLN A 209 11.88 -58.25 8.20
C GLN A 209 12.49 -58.20 9.61
N ILE A 210 12.63 -57.01 10.20
CA ILE A 210 13.13 -56.85 11.59
C ILE A 210 12.01 -57.08 12.62
N GLY A 211 10.73 -56.98 12.23
CA GLY A 211 9.56 -57.28 13.09
C GLY A 211 9.16 -58.76 13.20
N GLY A 212 9.82 -59.66 12.47
CA GLY A 212 9.56 -61.10 12.49
C GLY A 212 10.61 -61.85 13.30
N VAL A 213 10.26 -62.20 14.54
CA VAL A 213 10.75 -63.32 15.37
C VAL A 213 12.12 -63.90 15.00
N GLY A 214 13.11 -63.66 15.88
CA GLY A 214 14.40 -64.34 15.83
C GLY A 214 14.26 -65.86 15.88
N VAL A 215 14.85 -66.54 14.89
CA VAL A 215 15.39 -67.89 14.99
C VAL A 215 16.63 -67.98 14.10
N SER A 216 17.70 -68.50 14.70
CA SER A 216 19.03 -68.86 14.20
C SER A 216 19.19 -69.29 12.73
N GLY A 217 20.29 -68.86 12.10
CA GLY A 217 20.81 -69.47 10.87
C GLY A 217 22.10 -68.81 10.36
N VAL A 218 23.23 -69.51 10.50
CA VAL A 218 24.58 -69.15 10.04
C VAL A 218 24.70 -69.27 8.52
N GLY A 219 25.38 -68.33 7.85
CA GLY A 219 26.02 -68.61 6.56
C GLY A 219 26.27 -67.43 5.60
N GLY A 220 27.54 -67.01 5.49
CA GLY A 220 28.17 -66.59 4.22
C GLY A 220 28.07 -65.13 3.78
N GLY A 221 29.14 -64.35 3.95
CA GLY A 221 29.39 -63.11 3.18
C GLY A 221 29.94 -63.38 1.77
N PRO A 222 30.61 -62.42 1.09
CA PRO A 222 30.76 -60.99 1.37
C PRO A 222 30.42 -60.09 0.16
N ASN A 223 30.23 -58.79 0.39
CA ASN A 223 31.08 -57.77 -0.23
C ASN A 223 30.76 -56.41 0.38
N GLN A 224 31.72 -55.94 1.17
CA GLN A 224 31.83 -54.58 1.65
C GLN A 224 32.07 -53.65 0.44
N THR A 225 31.37 -52.52 0.42
CA THR A 225 32.01 -51.27 0.00
C THR A 225 31.70 -50.26 1.08
N THR A 226 32.67 -50.12 1.96
CA THR A 226 32.75 -49.06 2.96
C THR A 226 32.70 -47.71 2.27
N VAL A 227 31.73 -46.87 2.63
CA VAL A 227 31.89 -45.42 2.56
C VAL A 227 31.62 -44.91 3.97
N GLU A 228 32.69 -44.33 4.53
CA GLU A 228 32.79 -43.85 5.89
C GLU A 228 31.86 -42.66 6.16
N GLY A 229 31.65 -42.41 7.45
CA GLY A 229 30.60 -41.56 7.99
C GLY A 229 30.55 -40.13 7.46
N ALA A 230 29.34 -39.68 7.17
CA ALA A 230 28.95 -38.29 7.26
C ALA A 230 27.82 -38.19 8.28
N VAL A 231 28.12 -37.54 9.40
CA VAL A 231 27.20 -37.21 10.48
C VAL A 231 26.01 -36.43 9.92
N LEU A 232 24.79 -36.94 10.11
CA LEU A 232 23.55 -36.23 9.79
C LEU A 232 23.40 -35.00 10.71
N PRO A 233 23.14 -33.79 10.19
CA PRO A 233 22.57 -32.73 11.01
C PRO A 233 21.07 -32.97 11.23
N ALA A 234 20.64 -32.67 12.45
CA ALA A 234 19.33 -32.97 12.99
C ALA A 234 18.15 -32.37 12.21
N LEU A 235 17.05 -33.13 12.23
CA LEU A 235 15.72 -32.85 11.73
C LEU A 235 15.13 -31.56 12.33
N VAL A 236 14.72 -30.61 11.50
CA VAL A 236 13.80 -29.51 11.90
C VAL A 236 12.39 -29.91 11.45
N PRO A 237 11.35 -29.77 12.31
CA PRO A 237 10.03 -30.32 12.02
C PRO A 237 9.25 -29.53 10.96
N SER A 238 8.34 -30.28 10.35
CA SER A 238 7.40 -29.98 9.29
C SER A 238 6.60 -28.68 9.43
N HIS A 239 6.55 -27.90 8.34
CA HIS A 239 5.43 -26.99 8.08
C HIS A 239 4.27 -27.76 7.44
N GLN A 240 3.09 -27.57 8.03
CA GLN A 240 1.84 -28.22 7.71
C GLN A 240 1.37 -27.86 6.29
N PHE A 241 0.94 -28.88 5.54
CA PHE A 241 0.18 -28.71 4.31
C PHE A 241 -1.19 -28.10 4.64
N GLY A 242 -1.40 -26.85 4.23
CA GLY A 242 -2.69 -26.18 4.26
C GLY A 242 -3.45 -26.37 2.94
N GLY A 243 -4.66 -26.93 3.07
CA GLY A 243 -5.87 -26.80 2.23
C GLY A 243 -5.77 -26.43 0.75
N MET A 244 -6.27 -27.33 -0.09
CA MET A 244 -6.77 -27.05 -1.45
C MET A 244 -7.75 -25.88 -1.48
N ALA A 245 -7.51 -24.89 -2.34
CA ALA A 245 -8.49 -23.86 -2.70
C ALA A 245 -9.16 -24.24 -4.05
N PRO A 246 -10.48 -24.02 -4.21
CA PRO A 246 -11.21 -24.36 -5.43
C PRO A 246 -10.89 -23.41 -6.59
N ILE A 247 -10.78 -23.98 -7.80
CA ILE A 247 -10.51 -23.32 -9.07
C ILE A 247 -11.67 -22.39 -9.44
N GLN A 248 -11.39 -21.10 -9.65
CA GLN A 248 -12.30 -20.20 -10.37
C GLN A 248 -11.88 -20.09 -11.83
N PRO A 249 -12.84 -19.98 -12.78
CA PRO A 249 -12.51 -19.79 -14.20
C PRO A 249 -12.06 -18.34 -14.46
N GLU A 250 -10.78 -18.14 -14.76
CA GLU A 250 -10.27 -16.84 -15.21
C GLU A 250 -10.61 -16.60 -16.69
N ILE A 251 -11.37 -15.53 -16.92
CA ILE A 251 -11.62 -14.95 -18.24
C ILE A 251 -10.31 -14.34 -18.74
N LEU A 252 -9.88 -14.75 -19.93
CA LEU A 252 -8.66 -14.29 -20.60
C LEU A 252 -8.72 -12.77 -20.85
N PHE A 253 -7.97 -11.98 -20.08
CA PHE A 253 -7.60 -10.61 -20.46
C PHE A 253 -6.14 -10.61 -20.90
N ILE A 254 -5.89 -10.04 -22.08
CA ILE A 254 -4.57 -9.84 -22.67
C ILE A 254 -3.77 -8.90 -21.74
N SER A 255 -2.80 -9.47 -21.03
CA SER A 255 -1.91 -8.73 -20.12
C SER A 255 -0.98 -7.81 -20.91
N HIS A 256 -1.04 -6.51 -20.58
CA HIS A 256 0.02 -5.56 -20.88
C HIS A 256 1.05 -5.59 -19.74
N ASP A 257 2.31 -5.36 -20.09
CA ASP A 257 3.52 -5.45 -19.26
C ASP A 257 3.39 -4.91 -17.83
N GLN A 258 4.03 -5.64 -16.90
CA GLN A 258 4.23 -5.24 -15.50
C GLN A 258 5.27 -4.10 -15.42
N PRO A 259 5.08 -3.11 -14.52
CA PRO A 259 6.07 -2.05 -14.33
C PRO A 259 7.31 -2.57 -13.61
N VAL A 260 8.49 -2.28 -14.18
CA VAL A 260 9.80 -2.50 -13.54
C VAL A 260 10.05 -1.39 -12.52
N ASP A 261 10.27 -1.79 -11.27
CA ASP A 261 10.57 -0.96 -10.11
C ASP A 261 12.04 -0.46 -10.18
N PRO A 262 12.33 0.85 -10.20
CA PRO A 262 13.71 1.33 -10.25
C PRO A 262 14.22 1.64 -8.84
N GLY A 263 15.20 0.85 -8.37
CA GLY A 263 16.24 1.36 -7.47
C GLY A 263 16.16 0.93 -6.00
N GLY A 264 16.56 -0.32 -5.74
CA GLY A 264 17.02 -0.76 -4.41
C GLY A 264 18.54 -0.85 -4.35
N THR A 265 19.26 0.25 -4.53
CA THR A 265 20.73 0.30 -4.32
C THR A 265 21.03 0.91 -2.95
N LYS A 266 21.44 0.07 -2.00
CA LYS A 266 22.02 0.48 -0.72
C LYS A 266 23.38 1.13 -1.00
N VAL A 267 23.46 2.45 -0.86
CA VAL A 267 24.74 3.18 -0.91
C VAL A 267 25.42 3.02 0.46
N ALA A 268 26.58 2.38 0.47
CA ALA A 268 27.46 2.33 1.63
C ALA A 268 28.13 3.71 1.82
N ALA A 269 28.08 4.24 3.04
CA ALA A 269 28.71 5.50 3.40
C ALA A 269 30.26 5.40 3.34
N SER A 270 30.90 6.35 2.67
CA SER A 270 32.36 6.53 2.70
C SER A 270 32.79 7.35 3.93
N PRO A 271 33.96 7.08 4.54
CA PRO A 271 34.38 7.75 5.77
C PRO A 271 34.94 9.16 5.51
N MET A 272 34.47 10.13 6.29
CA MET A 272 34.95 11.51 6.30
C MET A 272 36.39 11.61 6.80
N THR A 273 37.27 12.20 5.99
CA THR A 273 38.56 12.76 6.42
C THR A 273 38.34 14.18 6.95
N LYS A 274 38.87 14.49 8.14
CA LYS A 274 38.81 15.82 8.77
C LYS A 274 39.86 16.76 8.15
N PRO A 275 39.59 18.06 7.96
CA PRO A 275 40.62 19.01 7.57
C PRO A 275 41.39 19.54 8.79
N HIS A 276 42.65 19.86 8.54
CA HIS A 276 43.56 20.63 9.39
C HIS A 276 43.24 22.12 9.34
#